data_AF-A0A520HH98-F1
#
_entry.id   AF-A0A520HH98-F1
#
_cell.length_a   1.000
_cell.length_b   1.000
_cell.length_c   1.000
_cell.angle_alpha   90.00
_cell.angle_beta   90.00
_cell.angle_gamma   90.00
#
_symmetry.space_group_name_H-M   'P 1'
#
loop_
_entity.id
_entity.type
_entity.pdbx_description
1 polymer ?
#
loop_
_entity_poly.entity_id
_entity_poly.type
_entity_poly.pdbx_seq_one_letter_code
_entity_poly.pdbx_strand_id
1 'polypeptide(L)' 'MSAPSPALSVVVPCYNEAACLDILHARVSAAARAAVGDDYEIVFINDG' A
#
# COMPACT_ATOMS: atom_id res chain seq x y z
N MET A 1 12.31 19.56 -9.63
CA MET A 1 12.57 18.96 -8.30
C MET A 1 11.74 17.69 -8.22
N SER A 2 12.32 16.57 -7.81
CA SER A 2 11.55 15.33 -7.60
C SER A 2 10.67 15.48 -6.36
N ALA A 3 9.50 14.83 -6.33
CA ALA A 3 8.70 14.75 -5.11
C ALA A 3 9.53 14.08 -3.98
N PRO A 4 9.31 14.46 -2.72
CA PRO A 4 9.95 13.77 -1.59
C PRO A 4 9.56 12.29 -1.59
N SER A 5 10.51 11.43 -1.24
CA SER A 5 10.23 9.99 -1.06
C SER A 5 9.36 9.78 0.19
N PRO A 6 8.37 8.87 0.16
CA PRO A 6 7.55 8.60 1.32
C PRO A 6 8.36 7.97 2.45
N ALA A 7 7.93 8.18 3.70
CA ALA A 7 8.56 7.54 4.86
C ALA A 7 8.35 6.01 4.88
N LEU A 8 7.28 5.51 4.25
CA LEU A 8 7.00 4.08 4.09
C LEU A 8 6.42 3.77 2.71
N SER A 9 7.03 2.82 2.00
CA SER A 9 6.44 2.20 0.80
C SER A 9 6.07 0.76 1.09
N VAL A 10 4.80 0.41 0.94
CA VAL A 10 4.31 -0.97 1.02
C VAL A 10 4.07 -1.49 -0.39
N VAL A 11 4.85 -2.48 -0.83
CA VAL A 11 4.73 -3.07 -2.17
C VAL A 11 4.15 -4.48 -2.03
N VAL A 12 3.04 -4.74 -2.70
CA VAL A 12 2.33 -6.03 -2.60
C VAL A 12 2.09 -6.61 -3.99
N PRO A 13 2.64 -7.80 -4.31
CA PRO A 13 2.24 -8.54 -5.50
C PRO A 13 0.84 -9.12 -5.31
N CYS A 14 0.02 -9.06 -6.35
CA CYS A 14 -1.38 -9.47 -6.33
C CYS A 14 -1.74 -10.28 -7.58
N TYR A 15 -1.98 -11.58 -7.39
CA TYR A 15 -2.51 -12.48 -8.42
C TYR A 15 -3.81 -13.13 -7.97
N ASN A 16 -4.87 -13.00 -8.77
CA ASN A 16 -6.17 -13.63 -8.51
C ASN A 16 -6.80 -13.27 -7.13
N GLU A 17 -6.45 -12.10 -6.59
CA GLU A 17 -6.81 -11.65 -5.24
C GLU A 17 -7.91 -10.57 -5.22
N ALA A 18 -8.61 -10.34 -6.34
CA ALA A 18 -9.58 -9.25 -6.49
C ALA A 18 -10.63 -9.22 -5.36
N ALA A 19 -11.09 -10.37 -4.88
CA ALA A 19 -12.07 -10.46 -3.79
C ALA A 19 -11.54 -10.02 -2.42
N CYS A 20 -10.22 -10.07 -2.22
CA CYS A 20 -9.56 -9.74 -0.96
C CYS A 20 -8.87 -8.37 -0.99
N LEU A 21 -8.79 -7.72 -2.16
CA LEU A 21 -8.02 -6.49 -2.35
C LEU A 21 -8.55 -5.33 -1.50
N ASP A 22 -9.88 -5.19 -1.39
CA ASP A 22 -10.51 -4.14 -0.58
C ASP A 22 -10.15 -4.26 0.91
N ILE A 23 -10.22 -5.49 1.45
CA ILE A 23 -9.91 -5.73 2.87
C ILE A 23 -8.41 -5.67 3.14
N LEU A 24 -7.58 -6.09 2.19
CA LEU A 24 -6.13 -5.90 2.24
C LEU A 24 -5.79 -4.41 2.30
N HIS A 25 -6.31 -3.62 1.37
CA HIS A 25 -6.10 -2.17 1.34
C HIS A 25 -6.56 -1.52 2.65
N ALA A 26 -7.77 -1.82 3.13
CA ALA A 26 -8.29 -1.24 4.38
C ALA A 26 -7.37 -1.52 5.58
N ARG A 27 -6.88 -2.75 5.72
CA ARG A 27 -6.02 -3.15 6.84
C ARG A 27 -4.62 -2.56 6.74
N VAL A 28 -4.02 -2.57 5.54
CA VAL A 28 -2.68 -2.03 5.32
C VAL A 28 -2.69 -0.51 5.49
N SER A 29 -3.67 0.20 4.95
CA SER A 29 -3.80 1.65 5.11
C SER A 29 -3.97 2.06 6.57
N ALA A 30 -4.75 1.31 7.35
CA ALA A 30 -4.89 1.55 8.78
C ALA A 30 -3.56 1.37 9.54
N ALA A 31 -2.81 0.31 9.22
CA ALA A 31 -1.51 0.03 9.85
C ALA A 31 -0.44 1.07 9.45
N ALA A 32 -0.34 1.40 8.15
CA ALA A 32 0.61 2.38 7.64
C ALA A 32 0.33 3.76 8.25
N ARG A 33 -0.94 4.16 8.31
CA ARG A 33 -1.33 5.42 8.95
C ARG A 33 -0.94 5.47 10.44
N ALA A 34 -1.16 4.38 11.17
CA ALA A 34 -0.76 4.31 12.57
C ALA A 34 0.77 4.40 12.76
N ALA A 35 1.57 4.00 11.76
CA ALA A 35 3.02 4.00 11.83
C ALA A 35 3.66 5.34 11.42
N VAL A 36 3.21 5.94 10.31
CA VAL A 36 3.88 7.11 9.70
C VAL A 36 2.94 8.26 9.34
N GLY A 37 1.68 8.24 9.79
CA GLY A 37 0.70 9.25 9.41
C GLY A 37 0.31 9.13 7.95
N ASP A 38 0.24 10.24 7.21
CA ASP A 38 -0.13 10.22 5.78
C ASP A 38 1.10 10.10 4.85
N ASP A 39 2.31 9.95 5.40
CA ASP A 39 3.56 9.86 4.63
C ASP A 39 3.89 8.41 4.21
N TYR A 40 2.93 7.77 3.52
CA TYR A 40 3.09 6.42 2.99
C TYR A 40 2.45 6.25 1.61
N GLU A 41 2.92 5.23 0.91
CA GLU A 41 2.28 4.72 -0.30
C GLU A 41 2.04 3.22 -0.20
N ILE A 42 1.01 2.75 -0.90
CA ILE A 42 0.74 1.32 -1.11
C ILE A 42 0.71 1.09 -2.62
N VAL A 43 1.57 0.20 -3.08
CA VAL A 43 1.71 -0.14 -4.51
C VAL A 43 1.30 -1.60 -4.69
N PHE A 44 0.12 -1.80 -5.28
CA PHE A 44 -0.34 -3.11 -5.72
C PHE A 44 0.23 -3.42 -7.11
N ILE A 45 0.99 -4.51 -7.20
CA ILE A 45 1.56 -5.00 -8.45
C ILE A 45 0.70 -6.15 -8.93
N ASN A 46 0.02 -5.98 -10.05
CA ASN A 46 -0.58 -7.11 -10.76
C ASN A 46 0.55 -7.92 -11.40
N ASP A 47 0.85 -9.08 -10.83
CA ASP A 47 1.97 -9.95 -11.24
C ASP A 47 1.56 -11.11 -12.15
N GLY A 48 0.28 -11.23 -12.50
CA GLY A 48 -0.19 -12.02 -13.64
C GLY A 48 -1.13 -13.15 -13.29
#